data_AF-A0A521ZU84-F1
#
_entry.id   AF-A0A521ZU84-F1
#
_cell.length_a   1.000
_cell.length_b   1.000
_cell.length_c   1.000
_cell.angle_alpha   90.00
_cell.angle_beta   90.00
_cell.angle_gamma   90.00
#
_symmetry.space_group_name_H-M   'P 1'
#
loop_
_entity.id
_entity.type
_entity.pdbx_description
1 polymer ?
#
loop_
_entity_poly.entity_id
_entity_poly.type
_entity_poly.pdbx_seq_one_letter_code
_entity_poly.pdbx_strand_id
1 'polypeptide(L)'
;MQLTCPQIVSELSAIQKLKADFDATLHSSAESQNIAQLNAVYTIQQELEVKIMALRQSLWLFSELPRETLRKKYDSEIQILTQNGLLETFPTGEQGITGIDGVEYPFPTFSQITKQLQARPELREKMQQGFTQLQITPFALPLQKLTDTVSEAILRHKKANQLFATKLNQDDPNEPLILLELDEANPLNVRGSYVNADISGGLVYFPLKFDPENHQGQTKQQLLQTKLTFPGFFITLTESNQNIPAGNKDQTQGGRKQPEDNQAPNDYLRQLQTQSHQHERGLTPEEWLIRFLQHLEQTNQVIDDYQGHGKYCYNLAGYFPASGNVSGASWVRLGQRADLNWNGVDFWGLNNNARSVVSV
;
A
#
# COMPACT_ATOMS: atom_id res chain seq x y z
N MET A 1 -17.61 -7.35 20.88
CA MET A 1 -17.35 -8.21 22.05
C MET A 1 -16.62 -9.44 21.53
N GLN A 2 -15.40 -9.72 21.99
CA GLN A 2 -14.68 -10.91 21.53
C GLN A 2 -15.37 -12.17 22.05
N LEU A 3 -15.59 -13.15 21.17
CA LEU A 3 -16.18 -14.43 21.56
C LEU A 3 -15.21 -15.17 22.49
N THR A 4 -15.75 -15.76 23.54
CA THR A 4 -15.02 -16.70 24.40
C THR A 4 -14.77 -18.01 23.64
N CYS A 5 -13.76 -18.79 24.04
CA CYS A 5 -13.49 -20.10 23.43
C CYS A 5 -14.74 -21.01 23.39
N PRO A 6 -15.56 -21.14 24.45
CA PRO A 6 -16.81 -21.90 24.39
C PRO A 6 -17.79 -21.39 23.34
N GLN A 7 -17.92 -20.08 23.19
CA GLN A 7 -18.78 -19.48 22.16
C GLN A 7 -18.24 -19.76 20.75
N ILE A 8 -16.93 -19.66 20.53
CA ILE A 8 -16.30 -20.00 19.25
C ILE A 8 -16.56 -21.46 18.88
N VAL A 9 -16.42 -22.39 19.84
CA VAL A 9 -16.69 -23.83 19.63
C VAL A 9 -18.16 -24.06 19.28
N SER A 10 -19.08 -23.37 19.96
CA SER A 10 -20.52 -23.44 19.67
C SER A 10 -20.84 -22.95 18.26
N GLU A 11 -20.33 -21.79 17.86
CA GLU A 11 -20.51 -21.24 16.51
C GLU A 11 -19.91 -22.16 15.43
N LEU A 12 -18.70 -22.70 15.67
CA LEU A 12 -18.06 -23.63 14.74
C LEU A 12 -18.88 -24.91 14.57
N SER A 13 -19.42 -25.45 15.66
CA SER A 13 -20.27 -26.65 15.63
C SER A 13 -21.57 -26.41 14.86
N ALA A 14 -22.18 -25.23 15.01
CA ALA A 14 -23.36 -24.83 14.26
C ALA A 14 -23.07 -24.72 12.74
N ILE A 15 -21.92 -24.14 12.37
CA ILE A 15 -21.46 -24.07 10.98
C ILE A 15 -21.21 -25.47 10.41
N GLN A 16 -20.58 -26.37 11.17
CA GLN A 16 -20.33 -27.75 10.73
C GLN A 16 -21.63 -28.51 10.47
N LYS A 17 -22.65 -28.32 11.33
CA LYS A 17 -23.97 -28.90 11.12
C LYS A 17 -24.63 -28.37 9.85
N LEU A 18 -24.65 -27.05 9.66
CA LEU A 18 -25.20 -26.42 8.45
C LEU A 18 -24.49 -26.88 7.17
N LYS A 19 -23.17 -27.09 7.23
CA LYS A 19 -22.43 -27.68 6.11
C LYS A 19 -22.89 -29.11 5.81
N ALA A 20 -23.08 -29.94 6.83
CA ALA A 20 -23.59 -31.30 6.64
C ALA A 20 -25.00 -31.30 6.01
N ASP A 21 -25.87 -30.39 6.46
CA ASP A 21 -27.21 -30.20 5.89
C ASP A 21 -27.15 -29.72 4.44
N PHE A 22 -26.21 -28.82 4.10
CA PHE A 22 -25.93 -28.38 2.73
C PHE A 22 -25.51 -29.57 1.85
N ASP A 23 -24.52 -30.36 2.29
CA ASP A 23 -24.00 -31.49 1.52
C ASP A 23 -25.11 -32.53 1.24
N ALA A 24 -25.94 -32.84 2.24
CA ALA A 24 -27.07 -33.77 2.10
C ALA A 24 -28.15 -33.24 1.13
N THR A 25 -28.47 -31.95 1.23
CA THR A 25 -29.48 -31.31 0.37
C THR A 25 -28.99 -31.19 -1.08
N LEU A 26 -27.70 -30.90 -1.27
CA LEU A 26 -27.07 -30.87 -2.60
C LEU A 26 -27.10 -32.26 -3.25
N HIS A 27 -26.75 -33.31 -2.49
CA HIS A 27 -26.76 -34.68 -3.00
C HIS A 27 -28.15 -35.13 -3.44
N SER A 28 -29.18 -34.89 -2.62
CA SER A 28 -30.57 -35.22 -2.98
C SER A 28 -31.11 -34.39 -4.15
N SER A 29 -30.63 -33.15 -4.34
CA SER A 29 -31.04 -32.28 -5.46
C SER A 29 -30.43 -32.69 -6.81
N ALA A 30 -29.23 -33.28 -6.80
CA ALA A 30 -28.55 -33.75 -8.01
C ALA A 30 -29.29 -34.93 -8.67
N GLU A 31 -30.09 -35.67 -7.90
CA GLU A 31 -30.86 -36.82 -8.36
C GLU A 31 -32.23 -36.44 -8.97
N SER A 32 -32.73 -35.22 -8.72
CA SER A 32 -34.15 -34.91 -8.91
C SER A 32 -34.48 -33.77 -9.90
N GLN A 33 -33.48 -32.97 -10.34
CA GLN A 33 -33.67 -31.75 -11.16
C GLN A 33 -34.82 -30.82 -10.68
N ASN A 34 -35.13 -30.84 -9.37
CA ASN A 34 -36.26 -30.12 -8.80
C ASN A 34 -35.86 -28.69 -8.39
N ILE A 35 -36.47 -27.69 -9.01
CA ILE A 35 -36.24 -26.25 -8.73
C ILE A 35 -36.46 -25.91 -7.24
N ALA A 36 -37.42 -26.54 -6.56
CA ALA A 36 -37.65 -26.30 -5.13
C ALA A 36 -36.47 -26.77 -4.26
N GLN A 37 -35.82 -27.88 -4.65
CA GLN A 37 -34.64 -28.39 -3.95
C GLN A 37 -33.41 -27.52 -4.24
N LEU A 38 -33.26 -27.02 -5.47
CA LEU A 38 -32.22 -26.05 -5.81
C LEU A 38 -32.36 -24.75 -5.01
N ASN A 39 -33.59 -24.26 -4.81
CA ASN A 39 -33.84 -23.09 -3.95
C ASN A 39 -33.46 -23.37 -2.49
N ALA A 40 -33.73 -24.58 -1.98
CA ALA A 40 -33.33 -24.97 -0.63
C ALA A 40 -31.80 -25.02 -0.47
N VAL A 41 -31.08 -25.57 -1.47
CA VAL A 41 -29.61 -25.54 -1.52
C VAL A 41 -29.10 -24.11 -1.44
N TYR A 42 -29.67 -23.20 -2.24
CA TYR A 42 -29.28 -21.80 -2.25
C TYR A 42 -29.54 -21.11 -0.91
N THR A 43 -30.67 -21.37 -0.26
CA THR A 43 -30.96 -20.81 1.08
C THR A 43 -29.94 -21.27 2.12
N ILE A 44 -29.61 -22.57 2.16
CA ILE A 44 -28.62 -23.10 3.11
C ILE A 44 -27.22 -22.52 2.81
N GLN A 45 -26.85 -22.39 1.54
CA GLN A 45 -25.60 -21.75 1.14
C GLN A 45 -25.49 -20.33 1.70
N GLN A 46 -26.54 -19.51 1.50
CA GLN A 46 -26.56 -18.13 1.99
C GLN A 46 -26.45 -18.07 3.53
N GLU A 47 -27.16 -18.93 4.26
CA GLU A 47 -27.06 -18.99 5.71
C GLU A 47 -25.65 -19.39 6.17
N LEU A 48 -25.05 -20.39 5.51
CA LEU A 48 -23.70 -20.85 5.79
C LEU A 48 -22.66 -19.73 5.57
N GLU A 49 -22.78 -19.01 4.45
CA GLU A 49 -21.93 -17.85 4.13
C GLU A 49 -22.04 -16.76 5.20
N VAL A 50 -23.27 -16.42 5.61
CA VAL A 50 -23.52 -15.43 6.67
C VAL A 50 -22.87 -15.85 8.00
N LYS A 51 -23.05 -17.11 8.43
CA LYS A 51 -22.45 -17.59 9.70
C LYS A 51 -20.93 -17.64 9.65
N ILE A 52 -20.35 -18.10 8.54
CA ILE A 52 -18.89 -18.11 8.37
C ILE A 52 -18.34 -16.68 8.40
N MET A 53 -19.01 -15.73 7.74
CA MET A 53 -18.61 -14.33 7.76
C MET A 53 -18.71 -13.73 9.17
N ALA A 54 -19.80 -14.00 9.90
CA ALA A 54 -19.98 -13.54 11.28
C ALA A 54 -18.91 -14.10 12.23
N LEU A 55 -18.58 -15.39 12.11
CA LEU A 55 -17.51 -16.00 12.90
C LEU A 55 -16.14 -15.40 12.56
N ARG A 56 -15.82 -15.26 11.27
CA ARG A 56 -14.56 -14.62 10.81
C ARG A 56 -14.44 -13.18 11.31
N GLN A 57 -15.53 -12.42 11.29
CA GLN A 57 -15.58 -11.06 11.84
C GLN A 57 -15.33 -11.06 13.35
N SER A 58 -15.90 -12.03 14.07
CA SER A 58 -15.77 -12.13 15.53
C SER A 58 -14.37 -12.57 15.98
N LEU A 59 -13.66 -13.30 15.12
CA LEU A 59 -12.26 -13.71 15.30
C LEU A 59 -11.26 -12.65 14.83
N TRP A 60 -11.72 -11.56 14.21
CA TRP A 60 -10.84 -10.49 13.76
C TRP A 60 -10.32 -9.69 14.96
N LEU A 61 -9.00 -9.59 15.06
CA LEU A 61 -8.31 -9.14 16.27
C LEU A 61 -7.98 -7.64 16.28
N PHE A 62 -8.36 -6.91 15.23
CA PHE A 62 -7.97 -5.52 15.00
C PHE A 62 -9.21 -4.63 14.94
N SER A 63 -9.47 -3.88 16.02
CA SER A 63 -10.59 -2.94 16.11
C SER A 63 -10.39 -1.70 15.25
N GLU A 64 -9.14 -1.27 15.12
CA GLU A 64 -8.69 -0.07 14.43
C GLU A 64 -8.79 -0.22 12.91
N LEU A 65 -8.74 -1.45 12.41
CA LEU A 65 -8.95 -1.79 11.01
C LEU A 65 -9.97 -2.92 10.90
N PRO A 66 -11.29 -2.63 10.98
CA PRO A 66 -12.32 -3.66 10.87
C PRO A 66 -12.17 -4.45 9.56
N ARG A 67 -12.42 -5.77 9.60
CA ARG A 67 -12.26 -6.65 8.43
C ARG A 67 -13.09 -6.21 7.22
N GLU A 68 -14.27 -5.65 7.42
CA GLU A 68 -15.08 -5.06 6.32
C GLU A 68 -14.38 -3.83 5.70
N THR A 69 -13.82 -2.95 6.53
CA THR A 69 -13.01 -1.81 6.06
C THR A 69 -11.77 -2.29 5.30
N LEU A 70 -11.06 -3.30 5.81
CA LEU A 70 -9.94 -3.92 5.10
C LEU A 70 -10.38 -4.51 3.75
N ARG A 71 -11.56 -5.14 3.69
CA ARG A 71 -12.13 -5.68 2.45
C ARG A 71 -12.40 -4.58 1.42
N LYS A 72 -13.02 -3.48 1.83
CA LYS A 72 -13.26 -2.32 0.95
C LYS A 72 -11.96 -1.74 0.41
N LYS A 73 -10.94 -1.63 1.27
CA LYS A 73 -9.60 -1.19 0.84
C LYS A 73 -9.02 -2.18 -0.18
N TYR A 74 -9.01 -3.48 0.13
CA TYR A 74 -8.53 -4.52 -0.78
C TYR A 74 -9.22 -4.52 -2.16
N ASP A 75 -10.55 -4.42 -2.18
CA ASP A 75 -11.31 -4.40 -3.43
C ASP A 75 -10.99 -3.12 -4.25
N SER A 76 -10.79 -1.99 -3.58
CA SER A 76 -10.31 -0.73 -4.20
C SER A 76 -8.90 -0.87 -4.80
N GLU A 77 -7.97 -1.54 -4.09
CA GLU A 77 -6.61 -1.79 -4.59
C GLU A 77 -6.64 -2.59 -5.90
N ILE A 78 -7.41 -3.69 -5.94
CA ILE A 78 -7.56 -4.50 -7.16
C ILE A 78 -8.13 -3.66 -8.29
N GLN A 79 -9.18 -2.90 -8.01
CA GLN A 79 -9.84 -2.08 -9.02
C GLN A 79 -8.87 -1.07 -9.63
N ILE A 80 -8.14 -0.32 -8.80
CA ILE A 80 -7.19 0.70 -9.23
C ILE A 80 -6.06 0.10 -10.06
N LEU A 81 -5.46 -0.99 -9.58
CA LEU A 81 -4.35 -1.65 -10.29
C LEU A 81 -4.81 -2.28 -11.62
N THR A 82 -6.02 -2.85 -11.66
CA THR A 82 -6.59 -3.42 -12.88
C THR A 82 -6.93 -2.34 -13.90
N GLN A 83 -7.62 -1.27 -13.49
CA GLN A 83 -8.05 -0.18 -14.38
C GLN A 83 -6.87 0.58 -15.00
N ASN A 84 -5.74 0.62 -14.30
CA ASN A 84 -4.50 1.24 -14.77
C ASN A 84 -3.54 0.25 -15.46
N GLY A 85 -3.99 -0.98 -15.76
CA GLY A 85 -3.21 -1.95 -16.55
C GLY A 85 -1.91 -2.41 -15.87
N LEU A 86 -1.90 -2.43 -14.54
CA LEU A 86 -0.81 -2.99 -13.74
C LEU A 86 -1.00 -4.46 -13.42
N LEU A 87 -2.26 -4.94 -13.41
CA LEU A 87 -2.56 -6.37 -13.29
C LEU A 87 -2.91 -6.93 -14.67
N GLU A 88 -2.36 -8.09 -14.98
CA GLU A 88 -2.68 -8.88 -16.17
C GLU A 88 -3.38 -10.19 -15.77
N THR A 89 -4.13 -10.78 -16.70
CA THR A 89 -4.74 -12.09 -16.52
C THR A 89 -3.81 -13.16 -17.08
N PHE A 90 -3.32 -14.05 -16.22
CA PHE A 90 -2.48 -15.19 -16.60
C PHE A 90 -3.28 -16.27 -17.34
N PRO A 91 -2.62 -17.21 -18.03
CA PRO A 91 -3.28 -18.35 -18.67
C PRO A 91 -4.11 -19.21 -17.72
N THR A 92 -3.78 -19.20 -16.42
CA THR A 92 -4.54 -19.88 -15.35
C THR A 92 -5.88 -19.21 -15.03
N GLY A 93 -6.12 -18.00 -15.55
CA GLY A 93 -7.27 -17.15 -15.24
C GLY A 93 -7.09 -16.27 -14.01
N GLU A 94 -6.00 -16.44 -13.27
CA GLU A 94 -5.66 -15.58 -12.12
C GLU A 94 -5.13 -14.22 -12.60
N GLN A 95 -5.37 -13.17 -11.82
CA GLN A 95 -4.73 -11.88 -12.04
C GLN A 95 -3.39 -11.79 -11.30
N GLY A 96 -2.42 -11.10 -11.88
CA GLY A 96 -1.10 -10.94 -11.27
C GLY A 96 -0.20 -9.97 -12.04
N ILE A 97 1.11 -10.10 -11.81
CA ILE A 97 2.16 -9.34 -12.50
C ILE A 97 3.28 -10.25 -12.98
N THR A 98 3.87 -9.97 -14.13
CA THR A 98 5.15 -10.55 -14.54
C THR A 98 6.31 -9.66 -14.08
N GLY A 99 7.23 -10.22 -13.29
CA GLY A 99 8.33 -9.48 -12.70
C GLY A 99 9.48 -9.17 -13.66
N ILE A 100 10.45 -8.37 -13.21
CA ILE A 100 11.71 -8.11 -13.93
C ILE A 100 12.54 -9.37 -14.22
N ASP A 101 12.25 -10.45 -13.51
CA ASP A 101 12.85 -11.78 -13.65
C ASP A 101 12.08 -12.71 -14.60
N GLY A 102 10.97 -12.23 -15.20
CA GLY A 102 10.10 -13.00 -16.08
C GLY A 102 9.22 -14.02 -15.36
N VAL A 103 9.13 -13.94 -14.02
CA VAL A 103 8.28 -14.83 -13.22
C VAL A 103 6.88 -14.22 -13.07
N GLU A 104 5.86 -15.05 -13.24
CA GLU A 104 4.46 -14.70 -12.95
C GLU A 104 4.22 -14.73 -11.43
N TYR A 105 3.75 -13.60 -10.88
CA TYR A 105 3.41 -13.43 -9.48
C TYR A 105 1.90 -13.20 -9.35
N PRO A 106 1.13 -14.19 -8.84
CA PRO A 106 -0.30 -14.03 -8.61
C PRO A 106 -0.60 -12.94 -7.60
N PHE A 107 -1.66 -12.17 -7.84
CA PHE A 107 -2.10 -11.13 -6.92
C PHE A 107 -2.52 -11.74 -5.57
N PRO A 108 -2.03 -11.23 -4.42
CA PRO A 108 -2.37 -11.80 -3.13
C PRO A 108 -3.88 -11.77 -2.85
N THR A 109 -4.44 -12.92 -2.50
CA THR A 109 -5.86 -13.04 -2.15
C THR A 109 -6.15 -12.35 -0.81
N PHE A 110 -7.39 -11.86 -0.64
CA PHE A 110 -7.86 -11.32 0.64
C PHE A 110 -7.64 -12.31 1.81
N SER A 111 -7.80 -13.61 1.55
CA SER A 111 -7.57 -14.65 2.56
C SER A 111 -6.10 -14.77 2.96
N GLN A 112 -5.16 -14.66 2.01
CA GLN A 112 -3.73 -14.68 2.33
C GLN A 112 -3.32 -13.43 3.13
N ILE A 113 -3.82 -12.24 2.75
CA ILE A 113 -3.54 -10.99 3.47
C ILE A 113 -4.09 -11.05 4.90
N THR A 114 -5.36 -11.39 5.08
CA THR A 114 -5.98 -11.50 6.42
C THR A 114 -5.26 -12.50 7.32
N LYS A 115 -4.91 -13.68 6.79
CA LYS A 115 -4.12 -14.68 7.52
C LYS A 115 -2.76 -14.13 7.96
N GLN A 116 -2.06 -13.40 7.08
CA GLN A 116 -0.76 -12.84 7.42
C GLN A 116 -0.87 -11.73 8.46
N LEU A 117 -1.86 -10.85 8.35
CA LEU A 117 -2.08 -9.81 9.35
C LEU A 117 -2.36 -10.42 10.72
N GLN A 118 -3.20 -11.45 10.81
CA GLN A 118 -3.51 -12.14 12.07
C GLN A 118 -2.32 -12.92 12.66
N ALA A 119 -1.37 -13.34 11.83
CA ALA A 119 -0.16 -14.04 12.26
C ALA A 119 0.92 -13.10 12.84
N ARG A 120 0.74 -11.77 12.73
CA ARG A 120 1.68 -10.74 13.17
C ARG A 120 1.14 -9.97 14.38
N PRO A 121 1.36 -10.46 15.62
CA PRO A 121 0.79 -9.83 16.82
C PRO A 121 1.29 -8.38 17.02
N GLU A 122 2.49 -8.04 16.54
CA GLU A 122 3.06 -6.70 16.60
C GLU A 122 2.20 -5.64 15.87
N LEU A 123 1.43 -6.06 14.86
CA LEU A 123 0.57 -5.15 14.11
C LEU A 123 -0.58 -4.58 14.93
N ARG A 124 -0.97 -5.22 16.04
CA ARG A 124 -2.02 -4.68 16.92
C ARG A 124 -1.62 -3.32 17.47
N GLU A 125 -0.38 -3.22 17.98
CA GLU A 125 0.16 -1.95 18.49
C GLU A 125 0.31 -0.93 17.35
N LYS A 126 0.81 -1.36 16.18
CA LYS A 126 0.96 -0.46 15.03
C LYS A 126 -0.37 0.08 14.51
N MET A 127 -1.43 -0.72 14.48
CA MET A 127 -2.74 -0.21 14.10
C MET A 127 -3.28 0.82 15.09
N GLN A 128 -3.02 0.67 16.39
CA GLN A 128 -3.32 1.70 17.42
C GLN A 128 -2.50 2.98 17.22
N GLN A 129 -1.29 2.84 16.67
CA GLN A 129 -0.42 3.95 16.28
C GLN A 129 -0.80 4.58 14.92
N GLY A 130 -1.88 4.11 14.26
CA GLY A 130 -2.45 4.73 13.07
C GLY A 130 -2.20 3.99 11.75
N PHE A 131 -1.43 2.91 11.76
CA PHE A 131 -1.10 2.13 10.56
C PHE A 131 -2.30 1.28 10.12
N THR A 132 -3.26 1.91 9.44
CA THR A 132 -4.55 1.31 9.07
C THR A 132 -4.86 1.41 7.56
N GLN A 133 -4.02 2.11 6.81
CA GLN A 133 -4.16 2.22 5.35
C GLN A 133 -3.42 1.06 4.66
N LEU A 134 -4.18 0.09 4.15
CA LEU A 134 -3.65 -0.98 3.31
C LEU A 134 -3.09 -0.42 2.01
N GLN A 135 -1.91 -0.90 1.62
CA GLN A 135 -1.31 -0.68 0.32
C GLN A 135 -0.74 -2.00 -0.22
N ILE A 136 -1.04 -2.31 -1.48
CA ILE A 136 -0.55 -3.48 -2.21
C ILE A 136 0.29 -3.00 -3.38
N THR A 137 1.61 -3.11 -3.25
CA THR A 137 2.57 -2.60 -4.24
C THR A 137 3.10 -3.75 -5.09
N PRO A 138 2.90 -3.75 -6.43
CA PRO A 138 3.47 -4.75 -7.34
C PRO A 138 4.98 -4.53 -7.54
N PHE A 139 5.75 -4.85 -6.51
CA PHE A 139 7.18 -4.57 -6.40
C PHE A 139 8.04 -5.24 -7.50
N ALA A 140 7.63 -6.42 -7.97
CA ALA A 140 8.36 -7.12 -9.03
C ALA A 140 8.28 -6.42 -10.38
N LEU A 141 7.31 -5.54 -10.60
CA LEU A 141 7.22 -4.80 -11.86
C LEU A 141 8.47 -3.93 -12.08
N PRO A 142 8.89 -3.74 -13.35
CA PRO A 142 9.88 -2.73 -13.69
C PRO A 142 9.42 -1.35 -13.22
N LEU A 143 10.33 -0.57 -12.64
CA LEU A 143 10.02 0.77 -12.17
C LEU A 143 9.47 1.65 -13.31
N GLN A 144 9.99 1.46 -14.54
CA GLN A 144 9.51 2.14 -15.75
C GLN A 144 8.00 1.94 -15.97
N LYS A 145 7.50 0.70 -15.79
CA LYS A 145 6.07 0.40 -15.97
C LYS A 145 5.22 1.19 -14.96
N LEU A 146 5.68 1.32 -13.72
CA LEU A 146 4.98 2.10 -12.70
C LEU A 146 5.00 3.61 -13.01
N THR A 147 6.14 4.14 -13.45
CA THR A 147 6.25 5.56 -13.81
C THR A 147 5.42 5.92 -15.02
N ASP A 148 5.36 5.02 -16.03
CA ASP A 148 4.51 5.19 -17.21
C ASP A 148 3.03 5.21 -16.82
N THR A 149 2.61 4.24 -16.00
CA THR A 149 1.23 4.19 -15.50
C THR A 149 0.83 5.42 -14.71
N VAL A 150 1.68 5.92 -13.81
CA VAL A 150 1.37 7.15 -13.06
C VAL A 150 1.31 8.37 -14.00
N SER A 151 2.20 8.46 -14.98
CA SER A 151 2.18 9.52 -16.01
C SER A 151 0.86 9.53 -16.78
N GLU A 152 0.41 8.36 -17.22
CA GLU A 152 -0.86 8.18 -17.93
C GLU A 152 -2.07 8.55 -17.07
N ALA A 153 -2.06 8.17 -15.79
CA ALA A 153 -3.12 8.55 -14.84
C ALA A 153 -3.19 10.07 -14.65
N ILE A 154 -2.06 10.75 -14.43
CA ILE A 154 -1.99 12.21 -14.30
C ILE A 154 -2.56 12.89 -15.55
N LEU A 155 -2.16 12.44 -16.75
CA LEU A 155 -2.67 12.96 -18.02
C LEU A 155 -4.19 12.76 -18.16
N ARG A 156 -4.71 11.59 -17.79
CA ARG A 156 -6.15 11.30 -17.82
C ARG A 156 -6.92 12.22 -16.88
N HIS A 157 -6.45 12.41 -15.65
CA HIS A 157 -7.09 13.32 -14.70
C HIS A 157 -7.04 14.77 -15.17
N LYS A 158 -5.95 15.23 -15.79
CA LYS A 158 -5.88 16.57 -16.40
C LYS A 158 -6.88 16.72 -17.54
N LYS A 159 -6.97 15.76 -18.46
CA LYS A 159 -7.93 15.76 -19.58
C LYS A 159 -9.38 15.80 -19.10
N ALA A 160 -9.67 15.19 -17.95
CA ALA A 160 -10.99 15.22 -17.33
C ALA A 160 -11.28 16.48 -16.51
N ASN A 161 -10.35 17.45 -16.43
CA ASN A 161 -10.40 18.60 -15.50
C ASN A 161 -10.55 18.17 -14.03
N GLN A 162 -9.88 17.07 -13.68
CA GLN A 162 -9.92 16.40 -12.38
C GLN A 162 -8.50 16.21 -11.79
N LEU A 163 -7.57 17.11 -12.12
CA LEU A 163 -6.24 17.12 -11.51
C LEU A 163 -6.16 18.27 -10.52
N PHE A 164 -6.33 17.97 -9.23
CA PHE A 164 -6.40 18.96 -8.18
C PHE A 164 -5.18 18.95 -7.26
N ALA A 165 -4.88 20.11 -6.68
CA ALA A 165 -3.88 20.26 -5.64
C ALA A 165 -4.27 19.52 -4.36
N THR A 166 -3.27 19.15 -3.55
CA THR A 166 -3.49 18.61 -2.22
C THR A 166 -4.20 19.64 -1.34
N LYS A 167 -5.31 19.26 -0.70
CA LYS A 167 -5.97 20.07 0.34
C LYS A 167 -5.09 20.26 1.59
N LEU A 168 -5.27 21.40 2.26
CA LEU A 168 -4.70 21.66 3.58
C LEU A 168 -5.36 20.76 4.64
N ASN A 169 -6.69 20.68 4.64
CA ASN A 169 -7.47 19.77 5.47
C ASN A 169 -8.19 18.75 4.58
N GLN A 170 -7.62 17.54 4.51
CA GLN A 170 -8.17 16.43 3.72
C GLN A 170 -9.59 16.05 4.13
N ASP A 171 -9.95 16.29 5.40
CA ASP A 171 -11.26 15.94 5.96
C ASP A 171 -12.30 17.07 5.83
N ASP A 172 -11.91 18.27 5.35
CA ASP A 172 -12.86 19.36 5.13
C ASP A 172 -13.53 19.23 3.74
N PRO A 173 -14.82 18.84 3.69
CA PRO A 173 -15.55 18.74 2.42
C PRO A 173 -15.75 20.11 1.76
N ASN A 174 -15.68 21.21 2.51
CA ASN A 174 -15.93 22.57 2.01
C ASN A 174 -14.67 23.26 1.51
N GLU A 175 -13.47 22.73 1.81
CA GLU A 175 -12.24 23.29 1.26
C GLU A 175 -12.26 23.20 -0.27
N PRO A 176 -12.06 24.33 -0.99
CA PRO A 176 -12.16 24.36 -2.44
C PRO A 176 -11.05 23.54 -3.10
N LEU A 177 -11.41 22.76 -4.11
CA LEU A 177 -10.43 22.08 -4.96
C LEU A 177 -9.79 23.08 -5.92
N ILE A 178 -8.45 23.08 -5.97
CA ILE A 178 -7.66 23.95 -6.85
C ILE A 178 -7.18 23.13 -8.03
N LEU A 179 -7.63 23.48 -9.24
CA LEU A 179 -7.19 22.82 -10.47
C LEU A 179 -5.71 23.13 -10.73
N LEU A 180 -4.95 22.11 -11.12
CA LEU A 180 -3.53 22.24 -11.43
C LEU A 180 -3.30 22.38 -12.94
N GLU A 181 -2.28 23.16 -13.28
CA GLU A 181 -1.64 23.08 -14.59
C GLU A 181 -0.71 21.86 -14.67
N LEU A 182 -0.46 21.41 -15.89
CA LEU A 182 0.31 20.19 -16.17
C LEU A 182 1.26 20.41 -17.34
N ASP A 183 2.52 20.02 -17.16
CA ASP A 183 3.44 19.73 -18.26
C ASP A 183 3.00 18.42 -18.92
N GLU A 184 2.14 18.52 -19.94
CA GLU A 184 1.62 17.33 -20.66
C GLU A 184 2.71 16.55 -21.40
N ALA A 185 3.86 17.16 -21.69
CA ALA A 185 4.99 16.49 -22.34
C ALA A 185 5.82 15.67 -21.33
N ASN A 186 5.80 16.05 -20.05
CA ASN A 186 6.52 15.38 -18.98
C ASN A 186 5.74 15.41 -17.65
N PRO A 187 4.59 14.70 -17.57
CA PRO A 187 3.70 14.74 -16.40
C PRO A 187 4.32 14.11 -15.15
N LEU A 188 5.32 13.24 -15.33
CA LEU A 188 6.16 12.70 -14.28
C LEU A 188 7.62 12.70 -14.74
N ASN A 189 8.43 13.56 -14.13
CA ASN A 189 9.85 13.66 -14.39
C ASN A 189 10.63 12.63 -13.57
N VAL A 190 11.16 11.61 -14.25
CA VAL A 190 12.04 10.60 -13.65
C VAL A 190 13.49 11.01 -13.87
N ARG A 191 14.27 11.15 -12.79
CA ARG A 191 15.69 11.44 -12.92
C ARG A 191 16.43 10.29 -13.62
N GLY A 192 17.34 10.61 -14.53
CA GLY A 192 18.04 9.63 -15.36
C GLY A 192 18.74 8.49 -14.60
N SER A 193 19.12 8.69 -13.34
CA SER A 193 19.70 7.63 -12.49
C SER A 193 18.72 6.52 -12.11
N TYR A 194 17.41 6.71 -12.27
CA TYR A 194 16.41 5.67 -12.05
C TYR A 194 16.23 4.76 -13.26
N VAL A 195 16.65 5.20 -14.46
CA VAL A 195 16.47 4.43 -15.69
C VAL A 195 17.15 3.07 -15.54
N ASN A 196 16.33 2.01 -15.50
CA ASN A 196 16.75 0.62 -15.26
C ASN A 196 17.55 0.40 -13.97
N ALA A 197 17.45 1.28 -12.97
CA ALA A 197 18.23 1.16 -11.73
C ALA A 197 17.78 -0.03 -10.88
N ASP A 198 16.50 -0.36 -10.93
CA ASP A 198 15.91 -1.53 -10.28
C ASP A 198 16.32 -2.85 -10.94
N ILE A 199 16.58 -2.85 -12.24
CA ILE A 199 17.05 -4.01 -13.02
C ILE A 199 18.57 -4.18 -12.90
N SER A 200 19.33 -3.09 -13.07
CA SER A 200 20.79 -3.10 -13.07
C SER A 200 21.42 -3.20 -11.67
N GLY A 201 20.63 -3.02 -10.61
CA GLY A 201 21.11 -2.95 -9.24
C GLY A 201 21.70 -1.58 -8.85
N GLY A 202 21.53 -0.55 -9.68
CA GLY A 202 21.91 0.83 -9.34
C GLY A 202 21.06 1.45 -8.22
N LEU A 203 19.88 0.87 -7.95
CA LEU A 203 19.02 1.15 -6.81
C LEU A 203 19.01 -0.06 -5.88
N VAL A 204 19.31 0.18 -4.60
CA VAL A 204 19.23 -0.82 -3.53
C VAL A 204 18.09 -0.48 -2.58
N TYR A 205 17.53 -1.53 -1.99
CA TYR A 205 16.33 -1.50 -1.19
C TYR A 205 16.61 -1.84 0.27
N PHE A 206 15.88 -1.20 1.18
CA PHE A 206 15.96 -1.39 2.63
C PHE A 206 17.40 -1.30 3.20
N PRO A 207 18.15 -0.23 2.89
CA PRO A 207 19.47 -0.04 3.49
C PRO A 207 19.36 0.14 5.02
N LEU A 208 20.31 -0.44 5.76
CA LEU A 208 20.45 -0.17 7.20
C LEU A 208 21.27 1.10 7.47
N LYS A 209 22.04 1.56 6.50
CA LYS A 209 22.71 2.86 6.52
C LYS A 209 22.89 3.38 5.09
N PHE A 210 22.92 4.69 4.92
CA PHE A 210 23.23 5.29 3.62
C PHE A 210 24.74 5.41 3.42
N ASP A 211 25.37 4.27 3.15
CA ASP A 211 26.80 4.11 2.95
C ASP A 211 27.06 3.46 1.59
N PRO A 212 27.82 4.07 0.67
CA PRO A 212 28.01 3.55 -0.68
C PRO A 212 28.55 2.11 -0.75
N GLU A 213 29.32 1.68 0.25
CA GLU A 213 29.97 0.36 0.24
C GLU A 213 29.32 -0.61 1.23
N ASN A 214 28.75 -0.10 2.32
CA ASN A 214 28.30 -0.91 3.45
C ASN A 214 26.81 -0.69 3.78
N HIS A 215 25.99 -0.30 2.81
CA HIS A 215 24.56 0.01 3.04
C HIS A 215 23.73 -1.14 3.61
N GLN A 216 24.13 -2.40 3.40
CA GLN A 216 23.42 -3.63 3.78
C GLN A 216 22.02 -3.83 3.14
N GLY A 217 21.55 -2.88 2.34
CA GLY A 217 20.39 -3.07 1.46
C GLY A 217 20.63 -4.09 0.34
N GLN A 218 19.56 -4.51 -0.32
CA GLN A 218 19.55 -5.53 -1.36
C GLN A 218 19.04 -4.98 -2.68
N THR A 219 19.50 -5.51 -3.83
CA THR A 219 18.91 -5.17 -5.13
C THR A 219 17.50 -5.79 -5.28
N LYS A 220 16.69 -5.29 -6.23
CA LYS A 220 15.37 -5.89 -6.53
C LYS A 220 15.50 -7.37 -6.86
N GLN A 221 16.49 -7.74 -7.69
CA GLN A 221 16.75 -9.13 -8.05
C GLN A 221 17.06 -10.01 -6.83
N GLN A 222 17.87 -9.51 -5.89
CA GLN A 222 18.18 -10.23 -4.65
C GLN A 222 16.92 -10.41 -3.79
N LEU A 223 16.07 -9.38 -3.67
CA LEU A 223 14.82 -9.47 -2.92
C LEU A 223 13.84 -10.47 -3.53
N LEU A 224 13.68 -10.49 -4.86
CA LEU A 224 12.79 -11.43 -5.54
C LEU A 224 13.25 -12.90 -5.39
N GLN A 225 14.55 -13.13 -5.18
CA GLN A 225 15.10 -14.46 -4.89
C GLN A 225 14.91 -14.90 -3.43
N THR A 226 14.55 -13.98 -2.52
CA THR A 226 14.26 -14.33 -1.13
C THR A 226 12.86 -14.94 -0.98
N LYS A 227 12.67 -15.78 0.04
CA LYS A 227 11.35 -16.31 0.39
C LYS A 227 10.51 -15.24 1.08
N LEU A 228 9.93 -14.34 0.30
CA LEU A 228 8.96 -13.36 0.77
C LEU A 228 7.59 -14.00 1.03
N THR A 229 6.84 -13.47 1.99
CA THR A 229 5.47 -13.91 2.27
C THR A 229 4.54 -13.74 1.08
N PHE A 230 4.72 -12.64 0.35
CA PHE A 230 4.00 -12.32 -0.88
C PHE A 230 5.03 -12.09 -1.98
N PRO A 231 5.46 -13.16 -2.68
CA PRO A 231 6.42 -13.01 -3.76
C PRO A 231 5.93 -11.98 -4.79
N GLY A 232 6.80 -11.05 -5.16
CA GLY A 232 6.53 -9.97 -6.12
C GLY A 232 5.65 -8.81 -5.63
N PHE A 233 5.04 -8.90 -4.46
CA PHE A 233 4.22 -7.82 -3.89
C PHE A 233 4.69 -7.39 -2.50
N PHE A 234 4.64 -6.10 -2.24
CA PHE A 234 4.67 -5.59 -0.86
C PHE A 234 3.25 -5.33 -0.38
N ILE A 235 2.93 -5.92 0.78
CA ILE A 235 1.67 -5.70 1.49
C ILE A 235 2.02 -4.93 2.75
N THR A 236 1.65 -3.67 2.79
CA THR A 236 1.99 -2.77 3.89
C THR A 236 0.77 -2.09 4.48
N LEU A 237 0.91 -1.69 5.74
CA LEU A 237 0.02 -0.71 6.35
C LEU A 237 0.78 0.60 6.50
N THR A 238 0.14 1.70 6.11
CA THR A 238 0.65 3.06 6.29
C THR A 238 -0.29 3.87 7.17
N GLU A 239 0.21 5.00 7.66
CA GLU A 239 -0.61 5.96 8.39
C GLU A 239 -1.64 6.61 7.45
N SER A 240 -2.85 6.84 7.97
CA SER A 240 -3.93 7.50 7.24
C SER A 240 -3.60 8.95 6.88
N ASN A 241 -2.81 9.62 7.72
CA ASN A 241 -2.40 11.01 7.50
C ASN A 241 -1.34 11.07 6.41
N GLN A 242 -1.66 11.75 5.31
CA GLN A 242 -0.72 11.94 4.23
C GLN A 242 0.41 12.90 4.60
N ASN A 243 0.12 13.91 5.42
CA ASN A 243 1.12 14.84 5.91
C ASN A 243 1.54 14.46 7.33
N ILE A 244 2.84 14.30 7.55
CA ILE A 244 3.38 14.19 8.91
C ILE A 244 3.26 15.54 9.63
N PRO A 245 3.29 15.57 10.97
CA PRO A 245 3.22 16.80 11.74
C PRO A 245 4.31 17.79 11.30
N ALA A 246 4.02 19.09 11.44
CA ALA A 246 5.06 20.11 11.33
C ALA A 246 6.07 19.96 12.48
N GLY A 247 7.32 20.32 12.25
CA GLY A 247 8.40 20.22 13.21
C GLY A 247 8.09 20.91 14.53
N ASN A 248 8.56 20.31 15.63
CA ASN A 248 8.34 20.73 17.01
C ASN A 248 6.88 20.67 17.50
N LYS A 249 6.03 19.85 16.86
CA LYS A 249 4.65 19.61 17.33
C LYS A 249 4.50 18.43 18.29
N ASP A 250 5.54 17.60 18.47
CA ASP A 250 5.54 16.45 19.40
C ASP A 250 4.28 15.57 19.30
N GLN A 251 3.74 15.40 18.09
CA GLN A 251 2.49 14.68 17.92
C GLN A 251 2.70 13.20 18.20
N THR A 252 1.87 12.67 19.10
CA THR A 252 1.89 11.28 19.52
C THR A 252 0.61 10.58 19.06
N GLN A 253 0.74 9.41 18.46
CA GLN A 253 -0.39 8.56 18.08
C GLN A 253 -0.18 7.16 18.65
N GLY A 254 -1.13 6.68 19.44
CA GLY A 254 -1.01 5.37 20.12
C GLY A 254 0.24 5.27 21.02
N GLY A 255 0.67 6.38 21.64
CA GLY A 255 1.87 6.42 22.49
C GLY A 255 3.21 6.53 21.72
N ARG A 256 3.18 6.47 20.39
CA ARG A 256 4.37 6.66 19.53
C ARG A 256 4.47 8.10 19.04
N LYS A 257 5.64 8.73 19.22
CA LYS A 257 5.95 10.01 18.59
C LYS A 257 6.10 9.83 17.08
N GLN A 258 5.35 10.59 16.29
CA GLN A 258 5.46 10.52 14.83
C GLN A 258 6.78 11.16 14.36
N PRO A 259 7.37 10.69 13.23
CA PRO A 259 8.45 11.43 12.58
C PRO A 259 7.99 12.86 12.24
N GLU A 260 8.84 13.83 12.53
CA GLU A 260 8.58 15.25 12.25
C GLU A 260 9.23 15.66 10.93
N ASP A 261 8.72 16.69 10.25
CA ASP A 261 9.35 17.22 9.04
C ASP A 261 10.71 17.88 9.31
N ASN A 262 11.39 18.29 8.23
CA ASN A 262 12.63 19.07 8.27
C ASN A 262 13.84 18.32 8.86
N GLN A 263 13.91 17.01 8.71
CA GLN A 263 15.09 16.21 9.05
C GLN A 263 15.82 15.74 7.79
N ALA A 264 17.13 15.49 7.90
CA ALA A 264 17.89 14.86 6.82
C ALA A 264 17.51 13.37 6.70
N PRO A 265 17.68 12.75 5.53
CA PRO A 265 17.42 11.31 5.36
C PRO A 265 18.12 10.43 6.40
N ASN A 266 19.39 10.72 6.72
CA ASN A 266 20.15 10.00 7.75
C ASN A 266 19.50 10.08 9.14
N ASP A 267 18.94 11.23 9.51
CA ASP A 267 18.24 11.41 10.78
C ASP A 267 16.96 10.59 10.83
N TYR A 268 16.16 10.62 9.76
CA TYR A 268 14.98 9.77 9.68
C TYR A 268 15.32 8.29 9.76
N LEU A 269 16.33 7.81 9.01
CA LEU A 269 16.70 6.40 9.03
C LEU A 269 17.13 5.97 10.44
N ARG A 270 17.90 6.80 11.15
CA ARG A 270 18.26 6.56 12.57
C ARG A 270 17.03 6.54 13.47
N GLN A 271 16.07 7.45 13.27
CA GLN A 271 14.83 7.48 14.03
C GLN A 271 14.05 6.16 13.88
N LEU A 272 13.95 5.62 12.66
CA LEU A 272 13.24 4.35 12.41
C LEU A 272 13.91 3.13 13.05
N GLN A 273 15.18 3.24 13.42
CA GLN A 273 15.94 2.17 14.09
C GLN A 273 15.78 2.19 15.62
N THR A 274 15.06 3.16 16.17
CA THR A 274 14.80 3.23 17.61
C THR A 274 13.67 2.29 18.03
N GLN A 275 13.62 1.95 19.32
CA GLN A 275 12.64 1.03 19.88
C GLN A 275 11.18 1.49 19.65
N SER A 276 10.90 2.79 19.65
CA SER A 276 9.54 3.33 19.43
C SER A 276 9.05 3.13 17.99
N HIS A 277 9.98 2.95 17.04
CA HIS A 277 9.70 2.74 15.62
C HIS A 277 9.99 1.30 15.19
N GLN A 278 10.10 0.36 16.13
CA GLN A 278 10.33 -1.04 15.80
C GLN A 278 9.28 -1.55 14.79
N HIS A 279 9.73 -2.29 13.78
CA HIS A 279 8.92 -2.79 12.66
C HIS A 279 8.46 -1.73 11.64
N GLU A 280 8.83 -0.47 11.81
CA GLU A 280 8.61 0.57 10.79
C GLU A 280 9.76 0.61 9.80
N ARG A 281 9.44 0.92 8.54
CA ARG A 281 10.42 1.17 7.48
C ARG A 281 9.96 2.32 6.59
N GLY A 282 10.91 2.96 5.92
CA GLY A 282 10.59 3.92 4.86
C GLY A 282 9.94 3.25 3.65
N LEU A 283 9.40 4.09 2.77
CA LEU A 283 8.87 3.63 1.48
C LEU A 283 9.96 3.40 0.44
N THR A 284 9.70 2.46 -0.48
CA THR A 284 10.42 2.37 -1.76
C THR A 284 9.83 3.37 -2.76
N PRO A 285 10.53 3.69 -3.86
CA PRO A 285 9.94 4.49 -4.94
C PRO A 285 8.69 3.87 -5.55
N GLU A 286 8.60 2.54 -5.65
CA GLU A 286 7.40 1.83 -6.11
C GLU A 286 6.22 2.07 -5.16
N GLU A 287 6.45 2.01 -3.85
CA GLU A 287 5.41 2.28 -2.87
C GLU A 287 4.92 3.73 -2.93
N TRP A 288 5.81 4.69 -3.19
CA TRP A 288 5.39 6.08 -3.41
C TRP A 288 4.54 6.23 -4.68
N LEU A 289 4.96 5.63 -5.80
CA LEU A 289 4.22 5.69 -7.07
C LEU A 289 2.82 5.08 -6.94
N ILE A 290 2.71 3.93 -6.27
CA ILE A 290 1.43 3.29 -6.02
C ILE A 290 0.55 4.10 -5.08
N ARG A 291 1.12 4.66 -4.01
CA ARG A 291 0.38 5.56 -3.11
C ARG A 291 -0.13 6.81 -3.85
N PHE A 292 0.69 7.38 -4.73
CA PHE A 292 0.31 8.52 -5.57
C PHE A 292 -0.86 8.15 -6.49
N LEU A 293 -0.73 7.04 -7.22
CA LEU A 293 -1.78 6.55 -8.12
C LEU A 293 -3.09 6.33 -7.36
N GLN A 294 -3.04 5.61 -6.24
CA GLN A 294 -4.22 5.30 -5.43
C GLN A 294 -4.92 6.56 -4.94
N HIS A 295 -4.17 7.54 -4.43
CA HIS A 295 -4.78 8.77 -3.98
C HIS A 295 -5.41 9.53 -5.15
N LEU A 296 -4.70 9.64 -6.28
CA LEU A 296 -5.20 10.33 -7.45
C LEU A 296 -6.52 9.73 -7.96
N GLU A 297 -6.62 8.41 -8.11
CA GLU A 297 -7.86 7.74 -8.53
C GLU A 297 -9.01 7.95 -7.54
N GLN A 298 -8.70 7.95 -6.24
CA GLN A 298 -9.72 8.01 -5.20
C GLN A 298 -10.24 9.43 -4.94
N THR A 299 -9.40 10.44 -5.15
CA THR A 299 -9.69 11.81 -4.68
C THR A 299 -9.54 12.88 -5.75
N ASN A 300 -9.01 12.56 -6.92
CA ASN A 300 -8.62 13.50 -7.96
C ASN A 300 -7.52 14.50 -7.52
N GLN A 301 -6.88 14.27 -6.37
CA GLN A 301 -5.83 15.14 -5.83
C GLN A 301 -4.46 14.47 -5.96
N VAL A 302 -3.44 15.30 -6.16
CA VAL A 302 -2.03 14.88 -6.06
C VAL A 302 -1.62 14.73 -4.58
N ILE A 303 -0.58 13.93 -4.31
CA ILE A 303 0.10 13.91 -2.99
C ILE A 303 1.45 14.60 -3.06
N ASP A 304 2.00 14.94 -1.89
CA ASP A 304 3.36 15.48 -1.77
C ASP A 304 3.60 16.75 -2.61
N ASP A 305 2.56 17.58 -2.74
CA ASP A 305 2.58 18.92 -3.33
C ASP A 305 3.44 19.89 -2.52
N TYR A 306 4.76 19.78 -2.68
CA TYR A 306 5.75 20.41 -1.81
C TYR A 306 5.74 21.95 -1.88
N GLN A 307 5.19 22.52 -2.95
CA GLN A 307 5.00 23.98 -3.11
C GLN A 307 3.57 24.42 -2.76
N GLY A 308 2.77 23.50 -2.24
CA GLY A 308 1.41 23.70 -1.77
C GLY A 308 1.25 23.24 -0.33
N HIS A 309 0.32 22.31 -0.10
CA HIS A 309 0.01 21.78 1.23
C HIS A 309 0.62 20.40 1.50
N GLY A 310 1.41 19.87 0.57
CA GLY A 310 2.18 18.64 0.73
C GLY A 310 3.62 18.90 1.17
N LYS A 311 4.42 17.83 1.13
CA LYS A 311 5.82 17.81 1.58
C LYS A 311 6.65 16.97 0.61
N TYR A 312 7.94 17.28 0.46
CA TYR A 312 8.84 16.38 -0.29
C TYR A 312 9.00 15.07 0.47
N CYS A 313 8.80 13.92 -0.18
CA CYS A 313 8.90 12.61 0.46
C CYS A 313 10.27 11.97 0.21
N TYR A 314 11.01 11.65 1.27
CA TYR A 314 12.13 10.73 1.23
C TYR A 314 11.64 9.29 1.23
N ASN A 315 11.97 8.56 0.18
CA ASN A 315 11.72 7.14 0.07
C ASN A 315 12.92 6.41 0.69
N LEU A 316 13.01 6.41 2.02
CA LEU A 316 14.21 5.94 2.74
C LEU A 316 14.58 4.48 2.46
N ALA A 317 13.64 3.68 1.95
CA ALA A 317 13.94 2.32 1.54
C ALA A 317 14.52 2.21 0.12
N GLY A 318 14.76 3.32 -0.59
CA GLY A 318 15.46 3.35 -1.88
C GLY A 318 16.74 4.20 -1.81
N TYR A 319 17.90 3.59 -2.08
CA TYR A 319 19.20 4.25 -2.04
C TYR A 319 20.01 3.99 -3.30
N PHE A 320 20.76 5.00 -3.75
CA PHE A 320 21.63 4.94 -4.92
C PHE A 320 23.11 4.95 -4.49
N PRO A 321 23.75 3.77 -4.29
CA PRO A 321 25.10 3.70 -3.72
C PRO A 321 26.13 4.50 -4.52
N ALA A 322 26.05 4.43 -5.86
CA ALA A 322 26.98 5.10 -6.76
C ALA A 322 27.00 6.64 -6.61
N SER A 323 25.90 7.23 -6.13
CA SER A 323 25.77 8.68 -6.00
C SER A 323 25.69 9.14 -4.54
N GLY A 324 25.54 8.22 -3.59
CA GLY A 324 25.34 8.54 -2.18
C GLY A 324 24.01 9.24 -1.89
N ASN A 325 22.98 9.04 -2.72
CA ASN A 325 21.70 9.75 -2.60
C ASN A 325 20.54 8.82 -2.27
N VAL A 326 19.54 9.36 -1.58
CA VAL A 326 18.29 8.68 -1.22
C VAL A 326 17.22 9.05 -2.22
N SER A 327 16.43 8.06 -2.62
CA SER A 327 15.24 8.27 -3.43
C SER A 327 14.30 9.28 -2.77
N GLY A 328 13.67 10.14 -3.56
CA GLY A 328 12.59 10.96 -3.08
C GLY A 328 11.67 11.43 -4.20
N ALA A 329 10.52 11.93 -3.80
CA ALA A 329 9.46 12.26 -4.73
C ALA A 329 8.54 13.36 -4.20
N SER A 330 7.92 14.08 -5.13
CA SER A 330 6.97 15.14 -4.82
C SER A 330 6.14 15.52 -6.05
N TRP A 331 5.10 16.32 -5.84
CA TRP A 331 4.49 17.12 -6.89
C TRP A 331 5.09 18.53 -6.91
N VAL A 332 5.57 18.96 -8.09
CA VAL A 332 6.27 20.22 -8.33
C VAL A 332 5.35 21.18 -9.08
N ARG A 333 4.82 22.21 -8.41
CA ARG A 333 3.94 23.20 -9.06
C ARG A 333 4.64 24.03 -10.13
N LEU A 334 5.88 24.46 -9.91
CA LEU A 334 6.65 25.22 -10.90
C LEU A 334 7.00 24.39 -12.14
N GLY A 335 7.25 23.09 -11.95
CA GLY A 335 7.45 22.14 -13.02
C GLY A 335 6.14 21.57 -13.60
N GLN A 336 5.00 21.87 -12.96
CA GLN A 336 3.66 21.38 -13.30
C GLN A 336 3.63 19.86 -13.49
N ARG A 337 4.26 19.10 -12.59
CA ARG A 337 4.45 17.65 -12.76
C ARG A 337 4.77 16.95 -11.45
N ALA A 338 4.66 15.63 -11.45
CA ALA A 338 5.29 14.80 -10.43
C ALA A 338 6.80 14.68 -10.70
N ASP A 339 7.62 14.58 -9.67
CA ASP A 339 9.06 14.33 -9.79
C ASP A 339 9.44 13.08 -8.98
N LEU A 340 10.17 12.17 -9.61
CA LEU A 340 10.89 11.07 -8.95
C LEU A 340 12.40 11.39 -9.05
N ASN A 341 12.97 11.87 -7.95
CA ASN A 341 14.31 12.43 -7.87
C ASN A 341 15.09 11.79 -6.71
N TRP A 342 16.21 12.38 -6.33
CA TRP A 342 16.99 11.98 -5.17
C TRP A 342 17.68 13.19 -4.56
N ASN A 343 18.06 13.05 -3.30
CA ASN A 343 18.77 14.08 -2.54
C ASN A 343 19.90 13.44 -1.73
N GLY A 344 20.89 14.27 -1.38
CA GLY A 344 22.00 13.85 -0.53
C GLY A 344 21.53 13.42 0.85
N VAL A 345 22.23 12.46 1.44
CA VAL A 345 21.87 11.82 2.72
C VAL A 345 21.92 12.77 3.93
N ASP A 346 22.71 13.84 3.80
CA ASP A 346 22.85 14.93 4.79
C ASP A 346 22.30 16.25 4.24
N PHE A 347 21.51 16.22 3.17
CA PHE A 347 21.02 17.43 2.54
C PHE A 347 19.95 18.11 3.40
N TRP A 348 20.17 19.38 3.74
CA TRP A 348 19.22 20.26 4.45
C TRP A 348 18.62 21.35 3.55
N GLY A 349 19.24 21.63 2.39
CA GLY A 349 19.19 22.95 1.73
C GLY A 349 17.95 23.31 0.90
N LEU A 350 17.04 22.38 0.59
CA LEU A 350 15.74 22.66 -0.06
C LEU A 350 14.54 22.30 0.84
N ASN A 351 14.79 21.92 2.09
CA ASN A 351 13.90 21.11 2.91
C ASN A 351 13.10 21.89 3.95
N ASN A 352 12.64 23.10 3.62
CA ASN A 352 11.51 23.63 4.36
C ASN A 352 10.30 22.79 3.92
N ASN A 353 9.96 21.76 4.70
CA ASN A 353 8.87 20.79 4.59
C ASN A 353 9.19 19.46 3.88
N ALA A 354 10.36 18.87 4.08
CA ALA A 354 10.59 17.45 3.68
C ALA A 354 10.13 16.47 4.77
N ARG A 355 9.69 15.27 4.39
CA ARG A 355 9.18 14.21 5.27
C ARG A 355 9.64 12.82 4.83
N SER A 356 9.47 11.82 5.69
CA SER A 356 9.40 10.41 5.27
C SER A 356 8.03 9.84 5.61
N VAL A 357 7.45 9.06 4.69
CA VAL A 357 6.36 8.13 5.03
C VAL A 357 6.98 6.89 5.66
N VAL A 358 6.27 6.29 6.60
CA VAL A 358 6.62 4.99 7.20
C VAL A 358 5.53 3.96 6.94
N SER A 359 5.94 2.70 6.89
CA SER A 359 5.08 1.53 6.70
C SER A 359 5.51 0.38 7.63
N VAL A 360 4.61 -0.58 7.89
CA VAL A 360 4.81 -1.76 8.75
C VAL A 360 4.40 -3.08 8.10
#